data_AF-A0A5K7XGG7-F1
#
_entry.id   AF-A0A5K7XGG7-F1
#
_cell.length_a   1.000
_cell.length_b   1.000
_cell.length_c   1.000
_cell.angle_alpha   90.00
_cell.angle_beta   90.00
_cell.angle_gamma   90.00
#
_symmetry.space_group_name_H-M   'P 1'
#
loop_
_entity.id
_entity.type
_entity.pdbx_description
1 polymer ?
#
loop_
_entity_poly.entity_id
_entity_poly.type
_entity_poly.pdbx_seq_one_letter_code
_entity_poly.pdbx_strand_id
1 'polypeptide(L)' 'MGGDQDVPKSVLEAIKQGQWDFEPESIEEKRFDSTRAMPGTDEKLEVLAERVRAGLPLWHGHDRTDLDDCEA' A
#
# COMPACT_ATOMS: atom_id res chain seq x y z
N MET A 1 -2.74 -12.06 -34.33
CA MET A 1 -2.92 -10.68 -33.81
C MET A 1 -4.17 -10.70 -32.95
N GLY A 2 -4.03 -10.69 -31.63
CA GLY A 2 -5.13 -10.68 -30.68
C GLY A 2 -4.65 -9.93 -29.44
N GLY A 3 -5.29 -8.81 -29.15
CA GLY A 3 -4.73 -7.70 -28.40
C GLY A 3 -4.38 -8.01 -26.95
N ASP A 4 -3.12 -7.72 -26.62
CA ASP A 4 -2.66 -7.37 -25.26
C ASP A 4 -3.26 -5.99 -24.93
N GLN A 5 -4.59 -5.94 -24.78
CA GLN A 5 -5.33 -4.70 -24.57
C GLN A 5 -5.07 -4.22 -23.13
N ASP A 6 -4.11 -3.31 -23.03
CA ASP A 6 -4.15 -2.07 -22.24
C ASP A 6 -4.70 -2.23 -20.82
N VAL A 7 -4.22 -3.24 -20.08
CA VAL A 7 -4.38 -3.25 -18.62
C VAL A 7 -3.55 -2.08 -18.08
N PRO A 8 -4.20 -1.08 -17.45
CA PRO A 8 -3.48 0.10 -17.02
C PRO A 8 -2.42 -0.33 -16.01
N LYS A 9 -1.17 0.09 -16.23
CA LYS A 9 -0.02 -0.31 -15.39
C LYS A 9 0.00 0.46 -14.06
N SER A 10 -0.83 1.50 -13.93
CA SER A 10 -0.91 2.34 -12.74
C SER A 10 -2.27 3.01 -12.61
N VAL A 11 -2.61 3.44 -11.40
CA VAL A 11 -3.84 4.18 -11.10
C VAL A 11 -3.96 5.46 -11.96
N LEU A 12 -2.84 6.14 -12.21
CA LEU A 12 -2.84 7.35 -13.05
C LEU A 12 -3.20 7.06 -14.51
N GLU A 13 -2.81 5.89 -15.02
CA GLU A 13 -3.14 5.45 -16.37
C GLU A 13 -4.60 5.02 -16.46
N ALA A 14 -5.09 4.29 -15.45
CA ALA A 14 -6.50 3.90 -15.34
C ALA A 14 -7.44 5.12 -15.33
N ILE A 15 -7.12 6.15 -14.54
CA ILE A 15 -7.90 7.41 -14.50
C ILE A 15 -7.93 8.08 -15.88
N LYS A 16 -6.80 8.12 -16.60
CA LYS A 16 -6.74 8.68 -17.96
C LYS A 16 -7.59 7.90 -18.95
N GLN A 17 -7.73 6.59 -18.74
CA GLN A 17 -8.55 5.70 -19.56
C GLN A 17 -10.03 5.65 -19.13
N GLY A 18 -10.40 6.37 -18.06
CA GLY A 18 -11.76 6.36 -17.52
C GLY A 18 -12.12 5.07 -16.76
N GLN A 19 -11.13 4.28 -16.37
CA GLN A 19 -11.28 3.10 -15.51
C GLN A 19 -11.17 3.54 -14.05
N TRP A 20 -12.31 3.62 -13.36
CA TRP A 20 -12.40 4.11 -11.98
C TRP A 20 -12.36 2.98 -10.94
N ASP A 21 -12.59 1.76 -11.38
CA ASP A 21 -12.58 0.50 -10.62
C ASP A 21 -11.24 -0.24 -10.69
N PHE A 22 -10.22 0.39 -11.29
CA PHE A 22 -8.90 -0.20 -11.36
C PHE A 22 -8.27 -0.32 -9.98
N GLU A 23 -7.90 -1.54 -9.62
CA GLU A 23 -7.14 -1.86 -8.43
C GLU A 23 -5.79 -2.47 -8.84
N PRO A 24 -4.65 -1.89 -8.40
CA PRO A 24 -3.34 -2.46 -8.69
C PRO A 24 -3.19 -3.84 -8.03
N GLU A 25 -2.30 -4.67 -8.57
CA GLU A 25 -2.01 -5.99 -7.99
C GLU A 25 -1.59 -5.86 -6.53
N SER A 26 -2.21 -6.68 -5.67
CA SER A 26 -1.87 -6.73 -4.26
C SER A 26 -0.47 -7.31 -4.08
N ILE A 27 0.37 -6.57 -3.36
CA ILE A 27 1.69 -7.04 -2.97
C ILE A 27 1.52 -7.91 -1.72
N GLU A 28 2.06 -9.13 -1.76
CA GLU A 28 2.01 -10.04 -0.62
C GLU A 28 2.64 -9.41 0.63
N GLU A 29 1.93 -9.48 1.76
CA GLU A 29 2.34 -8.91 3.04
C GLU A 29 3.72 -9.41 3.50
N LYS A 30 4.10 -10.65 3.16
CA LYS A 30 5.42 -11.22 3.47
C LYS A 30 6.61 -10.48 2.81
N ARG A 31 6.34 -9.56 1.87
CA ARG A 31 7.39 -8.81 1.17
C ARG A 31 7.81 -7.54 1.89
N PHE A 32 7.12 -7.13 2.95
CA PHE A 32 7.41 -5.92 3.70
C PHE A 32 6.99 -6.02 5.17
N ASP A 33 7.72 -5.35 6.06
CA ASP A 33 7.48 -5.51 7.49
C ASP A 33 6.34 -4.61 8.01
N SER A 34 5.52 -5.18 8.90
CA SER A 34 4.55 -4.45 9.71
C SER A 34 5.26 -3.50 10.69
N THR A 35 4.62 -2.37 11.01
CA THR A 35 5.09 -1.45 12.04
C THR A 35 4.25 -1.58 13.31
N ARG A 36 4.95 -1.64 14.44
CA ARG A 36 4.35 -1.57 15.79
C ARG A 36 4.33 -0.14 16.34
N ALA A 37 4.81 0.83 15.56
CA ALA A 37 4.86 2.22 15.96
C ALA A 37 3.45 2.74 16.28
N MET A 38 3.36 3.56 17.33
CA MET A 38 2.08 4.08 17.80
C MET A 38 1.44 4.99 16.73
N PRO A 39 0.13 4.87 16.49
CA PRO A 39 -0.58 5.80 15.63
C PRO A 39 -0.34 7.27 16.04
N GLY A 40 -0.04 8.14 15.07
CA GLY A 40 0.20 9.56 15.31
C GLY A 40 1.62 9.94 15.75
N THR A 41 2.55 8.97 15.86
CA THR A 41 3.96 9.25 16.11
C THR A 41 4.75 9.49 14.83
N ASP A 42 5.84 10.26 14.94
CA ASP A 42 6.77 10.49 13.84
C ASP A 42 7.41 9.18 13.34
N GLU A 43 7.73 8.25 14.26
CA GLU A 43 8.25 6.91 13.94
C GLU A 43 7.33 6.16 12.96
N LYS A 44 6.01 6.20 13.19
CA LYS A 44 5.07 5.57 12.27
C LYS A 44 5.08 6.25 10.90
N LEU A 45 5.14 7.58 10.87
CA LEU A 45 5.18 8.33 9.62
C LEU A 45 6.45 8.04 8.81
N GLU A 46 7.59 7.89 9.48
CA GLU A 46 8.86 7.53 8.84
C GLU A 46 8.78 6.17 8.16
N VAL A 47 8.30 5.14 8.87
CA VAL A 47 8.14 3.79 8.29
C VAL A 47 7.17 3.80 7.10
N LEU A 48 6.03 4.48 7.22
CA LEU A 48 5.06 4.57 6.13
C LEU A 48 5.64 5.34 4.92
N ALA A 49 6.39 6.40 5.16
CA ALA A 49 7.03 7.17 4.10
C ALA A 49 8.11 6.37 3.36
N GLU A 50 8.91 5.56 4.08
CA GLU A 50 9.89 4.67 3.47
C GLU A 50 9.22 3.63 2.56
N ARG A 51 8.11 3.03 2.98
CA ARG A 51 7.35 2.08 2.15
C ARG A 51 6.85 2.71 0.86
N VAL A 52 6.26 3.91 0.95
CA VAL A 52 5.76 4.63 -0.23
C VAL A 52 6.91 4.95 -1.19
N ARG A 53 8.07 5.38 -0.68
CA ARG A 53 9.26 5.62 -1.52
C ARG A 53 9.79 4.35 -2.18
N ALA A 54 9.65 3.20 -1.53
CA ALA A 54 9.99 1.90 -2.08
C ALA A 54 8.95 1.35 -3.08
N GLY A 55 7.82 2.03 -3.28
CA GLY A 55 6.73 1.56 -4.13
C GLY A 55 5.93 0.39 -3.53
N LEU A 56 6.00 0.21 -2.21
CA LEU A 56 5.26 -0.80 -1.46
C LEU A 56 3.88 -0.26 -1.05
N PRO A 57 2.94 -1.15 -0.68
CA PRO A 57 1.66 -0.70 -0.12
C PRO A 57 1.88 0.12 1.14
N LEU A 58 1.03 1.12 1.33
CA LEU A 58 1.11 2.00 2.50
C LEU A 58 0.88 1.20 3.80
N TRP A 59 -0.16 0.36 3.80
CA TRP A 59 -0.61 -0.38 4.98
C TRP A 59 -0.20 -1.85 4.90
N HIS A 60 0.16 -2.41 6.05
CA HIS A 60 0.28 -3.84 6.28
C HIS A 60 -0.90 -4.29 7.18
N GLY A 61 -1.47 -5.48 6.99
CA GLY A 61 -2.61 -5.96 7.80
C GLY A 61 -2.29 -6.18 9.28
N HIS A 62 -1.01 -6.37 9.59
CA HIS A 62 -0.47 -6.41 10.96
C HIS A 62 0.10 -5.07 11.46
N ASP A 63 -0.07 -3.95 10.73
CA ASP A 63 0.31 -2.65 11.28
C ASP A 63 -0.56 -2.32 12.49
N ARG A 64 0.05 -1.78 13.53
CA ARG A 64 -0.67 -1.30 14.71
C ARG A 64 -1.70 -0.23 14.32
N THR A 65 -2.98 -0.46 14.56
CA THR A 65 -4.04 0.48 14.15
C THR A 65 -4.55 1.33 15.29
N ASP A 66 -4.41 0.87 16.53
CA ASP A 66 -4.94 1.58 17.69
C ASP A 66 -3.93 1.74 18.83
N LEU A 67 -4.38 2.44 19.87
CA LEU A 67 -3.58 2.72 21.06
C LEU A 67 -3.52 1.51 22.01
N ASP A 68 -4.52 0.63 21.96
CA ASP A 68 -4.68 -0.51 22.88
C ASP A 68 -3.96 -1.78 22.39
N ASP A 69 -3.54 -1.83 21.12
CA ASP A 69 -2.74 -2.85 20.43
C ASP A 69 -1.34 -3.08 21.05
N CYS A 70 -1.04 -2.40 22.17
CA CYS A 70 0.13 -2.69 23.01
C CYS A 70 0.00 -4.00 23.81
N GLU A 71 -1.21 -4.54 23.98
CA GLU A 71 -1.47 -5.67 24.86
C GLU A 71 -1.50 -7.01 24.09
N ALA A 72 -0.32 -7.58 23.80
CA ALA A 72 -0.07 -9.03 23.67
C ALA A 72 1.43 -9.35 23.54
#